data_AF-A0A2J4ZHG0-F1
#
_entry.id   AF-A0A2J4ZHG0-F1
#
_cell.length_a   1.000
_cell.length_b   1.000
_cell.length_c   1.000
_cell.angle_alpha   90.00
_cell.angle_beta   90.00
_cell.angle_gamma   90.00
#
_symmetry.space_group_name_H-M   'P 1'
#
loop_
_entity.id
_entity.type
_entity.pdbx_description
1 polymer ?
#
loop_
_entity_poly.entity_id
_entity_poly.type
_entity_poly.pdbx_seq_one_letter_code
_entity_poly.pdbx_strand_id
1 'polypeptide(L)' 'MTAPVQHPMYIDGQFEPGRGDAWIDVINPATEALISRIPDGSAEDARRAILAAERAQ' A
#
# COMPACT_ATOMS: atom_id res chain seq x y z
N MET A 1 -14.69 13.87 -12.44
CA MET A 1 -14.20 12.57 -11.93
C MET A 1 -12.93 12.87 -11.17
N THR A 2 -12.91 12.63 -9.87
CA THR A 2 -11.70 12.76 -9.05
C THR A 2 -10.74 11.62 -9.38
N ALA A 3 -9.44 11.89 -9.35
CA ALA A 3 -8.44 10.85 -9.52
C ALA A 3 -8.59 9.77 -8.44
N PRO A 4 -8.37 8.48 -8.75
CA PRO A 4 -8.46 7.39 -7.78
C PRO A 4 -7.44 7.59 -6.66
N VAL A 5 -7.86 7.34 -5.42
CA VAL A 5 -7.01 7.53 -4.23
C VAL A 5 -5.86 6.52 -4.26
N GLN A 6 -4.66 6.98 -3.89
CA GLN A 6 -3.49 6.14 -3.65
C GLN A 6 -3.35 5.89 -2.15
N HIS A 7 -3.41 4.64 -1.72
CA HIS A 7 -3.27 4.28 -0.31
C HIS A 7 -1.80 4.04 0.06
N PRO A 8 -1.29 4.61 1.17
CA PRO A 8 0.02 4.27 1.71
C PRO A 8 -0.01 2.93 2.47
N MET A 9 1.17 2.38 2.76
CA MET A 9 1.35 1.31 3.74
C MET A 9 1.37 1.90 5.15
N TYR A 10 1.05 1.10 6.17
CA TYR A 10 1.16 1.51 7.58
C TYR A 10 2.24 0.69 8.29
N ILE A 11 3.38 1.32 8.56
CA ILE A 11 4.59 0.69 9.10
C ILE A 11 5.13 1.57 10.22
N ASP A 12 5.54 0.96 11.34
CA ASP A 12 6.12 1.66 12.50
C ASP A 12 5.25 2.81 13.05
N GLY A 13 3.93 2.60 13.05
CA GLY A 13 2.95 3.58 13.53
C GLY A 13 2.68 4.75 12.57
N GLN A 14 3.22 4.73 11.34
CA GLN A 14 3.12 5.82 10.38
C GLN A 14 2.64 5.34 9.01
N PHE A 15 1.99 6.24 8.26
CA PHE A 15 1.65 6.02 6.86
C PHE A 15 2.84 6.36 5.97
N GLU A 16 3.32 5.39 5.21
CA GLU A 16 4.46 5.52 4.33
C GLU A 16 4.15 5.03 2.91
N PRO A 17 4.75 5.62 1.86
CA PRO A 17 4.67 5.06 0.52
C PRO A 17 5.36 3.68 0.46
N GLY A 18 4.95 2.83 -0.47
CA GLY A 18 5.72 1.64 -0.83
C GLY A 18 7.07 2.04 -1.42
N ARG A 19 8.08 1.17 -1.31
CA ARG A 19 9.42 1.46 -1.86
C ARG A 19 9.53 1.36 -3.38
N GLY A 20 8.61 0.64 -4.02
CA GLY A 20 8.53 0.52 -5.47
C GLY A 20 7.65 1.60 -6.11
N ASP A 21 7.85 1.81 -7.42
CA ASP A 21 7.02 2.71 -8.24
C ASP A 21 5.78 2.02 -8.82
N ALA A 22 5.67 0.70 -8.65
CA ALA A 22 4.58 -0.11 -9.17
C ALA A 22 3.33 -0.02 -8.26
N TRP A 23 2.16 -0.08 -8.89
CA TRP A 23 0.86 0.05 -8.25
C TRP A 23 -0.06 -1.08 -8.70
N ILE A 24 -0.93 -1.52 -7.79
CA ILE A 24 -2.02 -2.45 -8.06
C ILE A 24 -3.33 -1.65 -8.10
N ASP A 25 -4.07 -1.80 -9.19
CA ASP A 25 -5.39 -1.21 -9.37
C ASP A 25 -6.44 -1.98 -8.56
N VAL A 26 -7.22 -1.25 -7.76
CA VAL A 26 -8.38 -1.77 -7.04
C VAL A 26 -9.61 -1.49 -7.88
N ILE A 27 -10.24 -2.55 -8.38
CA ILE A 27 -11.36 -2.47 -9.32
C ILE A 27 -12.67 -2.82 -8.62
N ASN A 28 -13.73 -2.05 -8.89
CA ASN A 28 -15.08 -2.38 -8.47
C ASN A 28 -15.61 -3.60 -9.26
N PRO A 29 -15.95 -4.73 -8.61
CA PRO A 29 -16.36 -5.95 -9.31
C PRO A 29 -17.71 -5.84 -10.02
N ALA A 30 -18.55 -4.86 -9.67
CA ALA A 30 -19.87 -4.68 -10.27
C ALA A 30 -19.86 -3.77 -11.52
N THR A 31 -18.85 -2.89 -11.65
CA THR A 31 -18.81 -1.85 -12.69
C THR A 31 -17.50 -1.78 -13.45
N GLU A 32 -16.51 -2.59 -13.06
CA GLU A 32 -15.13 -2.56 -13.57
C GLU A 32 -14.43 -1.19 -13.41
N ALA A 33 -15.00 -0.28 -12.62
CA ALA A 33 -14.43 1.04 -12.39
C ALA A 33 -13.21 0.95 -11.46
N LEU A 34 -12.14 1.67 -11.80
CA LEU A 34 -10.99 1.89 -10.92
C LEU A 34 -11.38 2.78 -9.74
N ILE A 35 -11.32 2.24 -8.52
CA ILE A 35 -11.73 2.96 -7.31
C ILE A 35 -10.55 3.46 -6.46
N SER A 36 -9.42 2.77 -6.48
CA SER A 36 -8.19 3.19 -5.81
C SER A 36 -6.97 2.45 -6.33
N ARG A 37 -5.78 2.81 -5.82
CA ARG A 37 -4.53 2.10 -6.05
C ARG A 37 -3.83 1.82 -4.73
N ILE A 38 -3.19 0.67 -4.64
CA ILE A 38 -2.28 0.31 -3.54
C ILE A 38 -0.87 0.07 -4.11
N PRO A 39 0.20 0.25 -3.32
CA PRO A 39 1.55 -0.04 -3.79
C PRO A 39 1.68 -1.53 -4.08
N ASP A 40 2.39 -1.88 -5.14
CA ASP A 40 2.83 -3.26 -5.38
C ASP A 40 3.99 -3.57 -4.42
N GLY A 41 3.62 -4.04 -3.22
CA GLY A 41 4.52 -4.15 -2.09
C GLY A 41 5.66 -5.12 -2.33
N SER A 42 6.88 -4.70 -1.98
CA SER A 42 8.07 -5.53 -2.12
C SER A 42 8.36 -6.35 -0.86
N ALA A 43 9.23 -7.35 -0.99
CA ALA A 43 9.77 -8.07 0.17
C ALA A 43 10.51 -7.14 1.15
N GLU A 44 11.05 -6.02 0.68
CA GLU A 44 11.70 -5.03 1.54
C GLU A 44 10.68 -4.28 2.40
N ASP A 45 9.54 -3.90 1.84
CA ASP A 45 8.45 -3.27 2.60
C ASP A 45 7.96 -4.20 3.72
N ALA A 46 7.80 -5.50 3.42
CA ALA A 46 7.45 -6.50 4.41
C ALA A 46 8.52 -6.65 5.50
N ARG A 47 9.82 -6.68 5.13
CA ARG A 47 10.92 -6.74 6.10
C ARG A 47 10.92 -5.55 7.06
N ARG A 48 10.67 -4.33 6.58
CA ARG A 48 10.58 -3.15 7.45
C ARG A 48 9.43 -3.25 8.45
N ALA A 49 8.27 -3.75 8.01
CA ALA A 49 7.13 -3.98 8.87
C ALA A 49 7.46 -5.01 9.98
N ILE A 50 8.14 -6.10 9.62
CA ILE A 50 8.57 -7.12 10.58
C ILE A 50 9.55 -6.54 11.60
N LEU A 51 10.57 -5.81 11.15
CA LEU A 51 11.56 -5.18 12.06
C LEU A 51 10.93 -4.14 12.98
N ALA A 52 9.93 -3.38 12.51
CA ALA A 52 9.17 -2.45 13.35
C ALA A 52 8.35 -3.20 14.41
N ALA A 53 7.68 -4.29 14.02
CA ALA A 53 6.94 -5.13 14.94
C ALA A 53 7.85 -5.77 16.01
N GLU A 54 9.04 -6.24 15.62
CA GLU A 54 10.04 -6.81 16.54
C GLU A 54 10.50 -5.80 17.60
N ARG A 55 10.72 -4.53 17.22
CA ARG A 55 11.10 -3.46 18.18
C ARG A 55 9.99 -3.12 19.18
N ALA A 56 8.73 -3.41 18.85
CA ALA A 56 7.56 -3.00 19.62
C ALA A 56 6.94 -4.13 20.46
N GLN A 57 7.51 -5.34 20.41
CA GLN A 57 7.00 -6.54 21.12
C GLN A 57 7.29 -6.49 22.62
#